data_AF-A0A812L371-F1
#
_entry.id   AF-A0A812L371-F1
#
_cell.length_a   1.000
_cell.length_b   1.000
_cell.length_c   1.000
_cell.angle_alpha   90.00
_cell.angle_beta   90.00
_cell.angle_gamma   90.00
#
_symmetry.space_group_name_H-M   'P 1'
#
loop_
_entity.id
_entity.type
_entity.pdbx_description
1 polymer ?
#
loop_
_entity_poly.entity_id
_entity_poly.type
_entity_poly.pdbx_seq_one_letter_code
_entity_poly.pdbx_strand_id
1 'polypeptide(L)'
;IWDVLSSQTAVDFLRKELGDRSSWAPRLASGQLRLSELLCRLLDRCLSPDLRLTDGLGGDNMTAVLVLFLPMLVTAQSALAGCTRAVRAVGPPRLMPAKLAQIAA
;
A
#
# COMPACT_ATOMS: atom_id res chain seq x y z
N ILE A 1 -13.60 15.51 12.04
CA ILE A 1 -14.05 14.36 11.19
C ILE A 1 -15.21 13.65 11.87
N TRP A 2 -15.00 13.07 13.05
CA TRP A 2 -16.02 12.27 13.73
C TRP A 2 -17.18 13.09 14.30
N ASP A 3 -17.03 14.42 14.39
CA ASP A 3 -18.11 15.34 14.78
C ASP A 3 -19.17 15.52 13.68
N VAL A 4 -18.84 15.16 12.43
CA VAL A 4 -19.71 15.35 11.26
C VAL A 4 -19.98 14.06 10.48
N LEU A 5 -19.26 12.99 10.77
CA LEU A 5 -19.38 11.72 10.08
C LEU A 5 -19.34 10.56 11.07
N SER A 6 -20.33 9.67 11.01
CA SER A 6 -20.31 8.45 11.82
C SER A 6 -19.21 7.49 11.34
N SER A 7 -18.67 6.69 12.25
CA SER A 7 -17.67 5.67 11.92
C SER A 7 -18.17 4.71 10.84
N GLN A 8 -19.45 4.30 10.90
CA GLN A 8 -20.01 3.37 9.93
C GLN A 8 -20.16 4.02 8.55
N THR A 9 -20.63 5.27 8.49
CA THR A 9 -20.74 6.00 7.21
C THR A 9 -19.38 6.18 6.53
N ALA A 10 -18.32 6.44 7.31
CA ALA A 10 -16.95 6.51 6.78
C ALA A 10 -16.49 5.16 6.21
N VAL A 11 -16.71 4.06 6.95
CA VAL A 11 -16.36 2.70 6.52
C VAL A 11 -17.12 2.30 5.26
N ASP A 12 -18.43 2.57 5.21
CA ASP A 12 -19.29 2.21 4.08
C ASP A 12 -18.88 2.97 2.82
N PHE A 13 -18.59 4.26 2.94
CA PHE A 13 -18.05 5.06 1.85
C PHE A 13 -16.73 4.47 1.33
N LEU A 14 -15.76 4.22 2.21
CA LEU A 14 -14.46 3.69 1.82
C LEU A 14 -14.58 2.31 1.17
N ARG A 15 -15.40 1.40 1.73
CA ARG A 15 -15.62 0.06 1.16
C ARG A 15 -16.25 0.11 -0.22
N LYS A 16 -17.24 0.98 -0.42
CA LYS A 16 -17.88 1.18 -1.73
C LYS A 16 -16.87 1.59 -2.80
N GLU A 17 -15.99 2.53 -2.48
CA GLU A 17 -14.98 3.06 -3.42
C GLU A 17 -13.80 2.09 -3.64
N LEU A 18 -13.40 1.38 -2.58
CA LEU A 18 -12.35 0.37 -2.65
C LEU A 18 -12.80 -0.85 -3.45
N GLY A 19 -14.09 -1.21 -3.41
CA GLY A 19 -14.62 -2.38 -4.10
C GLY A 19 -14.03 -3.68 -3.56
N ASP A 20 -14.03 -4.73 -4.40
CA ASP A 20 -13.59 -6.06 -3.97
C ASP A 20 -12.09 -6.09 -3.59
N ARG A 21 -11.78 -6.76 -2.49
CA ARG A 21 -10.44 -6.81 -1.90
C ARG A 21 -9.40 -7.41 -2.84
N SER A 22 -9.77 -8.36 -3.69
CA SER A 22 -8.85 -8.96 -4.66
C SER A 22 -8.36 -7.95 -5.71
N SER A 23 -9.14 -6.89 -5.96
CA SER A 23 -8.84 -5.86 -6.96
C SER A 23 -7.92 -4.75 -6.46
N TRP A 24 -7.70 -4.63 -5.14
CA TRP A 24 -6.99 -3.48 -4.57
C TRP A 24 -5.56 -3.38 -5.04
N ALA A 25 -4.80 -4.47 -4.95
CA ALA A 25 -3.39 -4.48 -5.31
C ALA A 25 -3.11 -4.20 -6.80
N PRO A 26 -3.78 -4.83 -7.78
CA PRO A 26 -3.56 -4.47 -9.19
C PRO A 26 -3.96 -3.02 -9.48
N ARG A 27 -5.01 -2.48 -8.84
CA ARG A 27 -5.41 -1.06 -8.99
C ARG A 27 -4.42 -0.10 -8.35
N LEU A 28 -3.81 -0.46 -7.23
CA LEU A 28 -2.71 0.31 -6.62
C LEU A 28 -1.49 0.33 -7.55
N ALA A 29 -1.10 -0.84 -8.07
CA ALA A 29 0.07 -0.97 -8.95
C ALA A 29 -0.10 -0.22 -10.28
N SER A 30 -1.31 -0.20 -10.84
CA SER A 30 -1.63 0.56 -12.06
C SER A 30 -1.87 2.06 -11.83
N GLY A 31 -1.93 2.50 -10.57
CA GLY A 31 -2.27 3.88 -10.20
C GLY A 31 -3.76 4.22 -10.34
N GLN A 32 -4.61 3.27 -10.70
CA GLN A 32 -6.08 3.45 -10.77
C GLN A 32 -6.73 3.63 -9.40
N LEU A 33 -6.10 3.14 -8.34
CA LEU A 33 -6.51 3.39 -6.96
C LEU A 33 -5.44 4.23 -6.27
N ARG A 34 -5.78 5.50 -5.98
CA ARG A 34 -4.95 6.40 -5.18
C ARG A 34 -5.61 6.64 -3.83
N LEU A 35 -4.98 6.16 -2.77
CA LEU A 35 -5.53 6.25 -1.41
C LEU A 35 -5.65 7.69 -0.91
N SER A 36 -4.72 8.56 -1.32
CA SER A 36 -4.78 10.00 -1.03
C SER A 36 -6.05 10.62 -1.58
N GLU A 37 -6.40 10.37 -2.85
CA GLU A 37 -7.62 10.92 -3.46
C GLU A 37 -8.89 10.37 -2.83
N LEU A 38 -8.87 9.09 -2.45
CA LEU A 38 -9.99 8.48 -1.75
C LEU A 38 -10.20 9.14 -0.38
N LEU A 39 -9.11 9.40 0.37
CA LEU A 39 -9.19 10.12 1.63
C LEU A 39 -9.60 11.58 1.45
N CYS A 40 -9.10 12.30 0.44
CA CYS A 40 -9.55 13.66 0.15
C CYS A 40 -11.07 13.70 -0.06
N ARG A 41 -11.63 12.78 -0.86
CA ARG A 41 -13.09 12.70 -1.06
C ARG A 41 -13.87 12.36 0.21
N LEU A 42 -13.28 11.62 1.16
CA LEU A 42 -13.89 11.40 2.48
C LEU A 42 -13.87 12.70 3.30
N LEU A 43 -12.75 13.41 3.30
CA LEU A 43 -12.55 14.67 4.03
C LEU A 43 -13.41 15.80 3.45
N ASP A 44 -13.60 15.86 2.14
CA ASP A 44 -14.48 16.84 1.49
C ASP A 44 -15.93 16.72 1.98
N ARG A 45 -16.38 15.51 2.33
CA ARG A 45 -17.71 15.28 2.93
C ARG A 45 -17.84 15.79 4.36
N CYS A 46 -16.70 16.03 5.02
CA CYS A 46 -16.65 16.54 6.38
C CYS A 46 -16.58 18.07 6.40
N LEU A 47 -16.34 18.71 5.26
CA LEU A 47 -16.28 20.17 5.16
C LEU A 47 -17.67 20.75 5.38
N SER A 48 -17.74 21.79 6.21
CA SER A 48 -18.97 22.55 6.37
C SER A 48 -19.37 23.24 5.06
N PRO A 49 -20.64 23.17 4.65
CA PRO A 49 -21.15 24.02 3.58
C PRO A 49 -21.21 25.50 3.99
N ASP A 50 -21.45 25.78 5.28
CA ASP A 50 -21.42 27.11 5.89
C ASP A 50 -21.27 26.98 7.41
N LEU A 51 -20.14 27.48 7.94
CA LEU A 51 -19.82 27.39 9.37
C LEU A 51 -20.84 28.08 10.28
N ARG A 52 -21.59 29.07 9.77
CA ARG A 52 -22.64 29.76 10.53
C ARG A 52 -23.89 28.90 10.67
N LEU A 53 -24.17 28.05 9.69
CA LEU A 53 -25.34 27.16 9.68
C LEU A 53 -25.08 25.84 10.41
N THR A 54 -23.80 25.45 10.52
CA THR A 54 -23.41 24.19 11.17
C THR A 54 -22.83 24.40 12.57
N ASP A 55 -22.98 25.58 13.16
CA ASP A 55 -22.42 25.92 14.47
C ASP A 55 -20.91 25.59 14.57
N GLY A 56 -20.16 25.83 13.49
CA GLY A 56 -18.73 25.57 13.38
C GLY A 56 -18.34 24.10 13.11
N LEU A 57 -19.28 23.16 13.07
CA LEU A 57 -19.01 21.76 12.72
C LEU A 57 -18.46 21.65 11.30
N GLY A 58 -17.38 20.89 11.13
CA GLY A 58 -16.71 20.70 9.84
C GLY A 58 -15.71 21.81 9.47
N GLY A 59 -15.38 22.72 10.40
CA GLY A 59 -14.38 23.77 10.23
C GLY A 59 -13.02 23.52 10.90
N ASP A 60 -12.90 22.47 11.72
CA ASP A 60 -11.63 22.14 12.39
C ASP A 60 -10.66 21.38 11.47
N ASN A 61 -9.39 21.33 11.85
CA ASN A 61 -8.36 20.58 11.17
C ASN A 61 -8.73 19.10 11.07
N MET A 62 -8.45 18.51 9.91
CA MET A 62 -8.74 17.10 9.65
C MET A 62 -7.48 16.40 9.15
N THR A 63 -7.20 15.24 9.73
CA THR A 63 -6.09 14.37 9.32
C THR A 63 -6.57 12.93 9.35
N ALA A 64 -6.28 12.17 8.30
CA ALA A 64 -6.66 10.78 8.18
C ALA A 64 -5.51 9.95 7.58
N VAL A 65 -5.40 8.70 8.04
CA VAL A 65 -4.47 7.71 7.49
C VAL A 65 -5.28 6.47 7.12
N LEU A 66 -5.12 5.99 5.89
CA LEU A 66 -5.79 4.79 5.39
C LEU A 66 -4.76 3.69 5.17
N VAL A 67 -4.88 2.60 5.93
CA VAL A 67 -4.02 1.42 5.82
C VAL A 67 -4.80 0.27 5.19
N LEU A 68 -4.30 -0.26 4.08
CA LEU A 68 -4.88 -1.44 3.43
C LEU A 68 -4.07 -2.70 3.76
N PHE A 69 -4.76 -3.73 4.24
CA PHE A 69 -4.17 -5.05 4.45
C PHE A 69 -4.28 -5.88 3.17
N LEU A 70 -3.19 -5.97 2.40
CA LEU A 70 -3.16 -6.75 1.16
C LEU A 70 -2.93 -8.24 1.43
N PRO A 71 -3.50 -9.15 0.62
CA PRO A 71 -3.22 -10.58 0.71
C PRO A 71 -1.74 -10.88 0.40
N MET A 72 -1.12 -11.77 1.19
CA MET A 72 0.30 -12.17 1.10
C MET A 72 0.75 -12.66 -0.29
N LEU A 73 -0.15 -13.25 -1.08
CA LEU A 73 0.17 -13.72 -2.43
C LEU A 73 0.53 -12.56 -3.38
N VAL A 74 0.02 -11.36 -3.12
CA VAL A 74 0.28 -10.20 -3.98
C VAL A 74 1.60 -9.51 -3.62
N THR A 75 1.97 -9.45 -2.34
CA THR A 75 3.27 -8.91 -1.91
C THR A 75 4.44 -9.73 -2.43
N ALA A 76 4.30 -11.06 -2.55
CA ALA A 76 5.34 -11.92 -3.12
C ALA A 76 5.59 -11.61 -4.61
N GLN A 77 4.54 -11.39 -5.42
CA GLN A 77 4.68 -11.07 -6.84
C GLN A 77 5.28 -9.67 -7.07
N SER A 78 4.92 -8.67 -6.26
CA SER A 78 5.52 -7.34 -6.33
C SER A 78 6.98 -7.32 -5.85
N ALA A 79 7.34 -8.12 -4.82
CA ALA A 79 8.72 -8.31 -4.38
C ALA A 79 9.57 -9.00 -5.45
N LEU A 80 9.04 -10.04 -6.10
CA LEU A 80 9.71 -10.73 -7.22
C LEU A 80 9.90 -9.82 -8.44
N ALA A 81 8.91 -8.99 -8.78
CA ALA A 81 9.01 -8.02 -9.86
C ALA A 81 10.12 -6.97 -9.62
N GLY A 82 10.26 -6.50 -8.37
CA GLY A 82 11.35 -5.58 -7.96
C GLY A 82 12.74 -6.22 -7.96
N CYS A 83 12.84 -7.55 -7.78
CA CYS A 83 14.13 -8.27 -7.77
C CYS A 83 14.70 -8.57 -9.17
N THR A 84 13.96 -8.34 -10.26
CA THR A 84 14.45 -8.67 -11.62
C THR A 84 15.53 -7.74 -12.16
N ARG A 85 15.84 -6.60 -11.49
CA ARG A 85 16.84 -5.63 -11.99
C ARG A 85 18.25 -5.79 -11.42
N ALA A 86 18.52 -6.79 -10.57
CA ALA A 86 19.86 -6.94 -9.97
C ALA A 86 20.29 -8.40 -9.78
N VAL A 87 20.27 -9.21 -10.85
CA VAL A 87 21.12 -10.41 -10.88
C VAL A 87 21.86 -10.44 -12.21
N ARG A 88 22.99 -9.72 -12.27
CA ARG A 88 24.01 -10.00 -13.27
C ARG A 88 24.57 -11.36 -12.89
N ALA A 89 24.32 -12.39 -13.70
CA ALA A 89 24.78 -13.75 -13.45
C ALA A 89 26.30 -13.75 -13.23
N VAL A 90 26.74 -13.97 -11.99
CA VAL A 90 28.12 -14.34 -11.70
C VAL A 90 28.21 -15.81 -12.07
N GLY A 91 29.00 -16.11 -13.11
CA GLY A 91 29.22 -17.47 -13.58
C GLY A 91 29.73 -18.41 -12.47
N PRO A 92 29.58 -19.73 -12.64
CA PRO A 92 29.93 -20.69 -11.60
C PRO A 92 31.41 -20.58 -11.21
N PRO A 93 31.76 -20.78 -9.93
CA PRO A 93 33.14 -20.73 -9.49
C PRO A 93 33.94 -21.84 -10.16
N ARG A 94 35.07 -21.48 -10.78
CA ARG A 94 36.03 -22.45 -11.33
C ARG A 94 36.66 -23.23 -10.17
N LEU A 95 36.39 -24.52 -10.07
CA LEU A 95 37.15 -25.42 -9.21
C LEU A 95 38.60 -25.46 -9.69
N MET A 96 39.53 -25.10 -8.80
CA MET A 96 40.96 -25.33 -8.99
C MET A 96 41.28 -26.78 -8.55
N PRO A 97 42.17 -27.50 -9.25
CA PRO A 97 42.53 -28.86 -8.86
C PRO A 97 43.33 -28.87 -7.55
N ALA A 98 42.90 -29.74 -6.61
CA ALA A 98 43.58 -29.97 -5.35
C ALA A 98 44.98 -30.56 -5.59
N LYS A 99 46.01 -29.94 -5.02
CA LYS A 99 47.38 -30.46 -5.04
C LYS A 99 47.48 -31.58 -4.01
N LEU A 100 47.66 -32.82 -4.48
CA LEU A 100 48.08 -33.94 -3.65
C LEU A 100 49.41 -33.58 -2.96
N ALA A 101 49.43 -33.57 -1.62
CA ALA A 101 50.66 -33.64 -0.86
C ALA A 101 50.70 -35.02 -0.18
N GLN A 102 51.53 -35.90 -0.76
CA GLN A 102 52.03 -37.10 -0.10
C GLN A 102 52.84 -36.68 1.12
N ILE A 103 52.62 -37.32 2.27
CA ILE A 103 53.68 -37.53 3.26
C ILE A 103 53.65 -39.00 3.65
N ALA A 104 54.73 -39.68 3.27
CA ALA A 104 55.12 -41.00 3.71
C ALA A 104 56.13 -40.88 4.87
N ALA A 105 56.27 -41.99 5.60
CA ALA A 105 57.08 -42.27 6.79
C ALA A 105 56.43 -41.90 8.12
#